data_AF-B3R3A9-F1
#
_entry.id   AF-B3R3A9-F1
#
_cell.length_a   1.000
_cell.length_b   1.000
_cell.length_c   1.000
_cell.angle_alpha   90.00
_cell.angle_beta   90.00
_cell.angle_gamma   90.00
#
_symmetry.space_group_name_H-M   'P 1'
#
loop_
_entity.id
_entity.type
_entity.pdbx_description
1 polymer ?
#
loop_
_entity_poly.entity_id
_entity_poly.type
_entity_poly.pdbx_seq_one_letter_code
_entity_poly.pdbx_strand_id
1 'polypeptide(L)'
;MNATNHGACVLALLLSVACAPLPIARRAPAPPPQARVEVPEAPKERATPIAPKVINLAAACKRTEEDGFREDALMDVQANEVRALKWKLWVSRRGSCEFNLVQFRQVRQTPHIELQAIDGSQCKLLVWQDPRRVTLAHNRCEKYCTPGIYEQAWPVLFDPKSGACAEVR
;
A
#
# COMPACT_ATOMS: atom_id res chain seq x y z
N MET A 1 3.78 61.05 0.77
CA MET A 1 4.34 62.34 0.32
C MET A 1 5.70 62.50 0.97
N ASN A 2 6.73 62.89 0.19
CA ASN A 2 8.11 63.32 0.52
C ASN A 2 8.90 62.51 1.60
N ALA A 3 10.05 61.88 1.36
CA ALA A 3 11.26 62.17 0.55
C ALA A 3 12.27 63.13 1.21
N THR A 4 13.48 62.61 1.51
CA THR A 4 14.71 63.42 1.72
C THR A 4 15.96 62.65 1.26
N ASN A 5 16.84 63.36 0.54
CA ASN A 5 18.14 62.91 0.02
C ASN A 5 19.27 63.77 0.66
N HIS A 6 20.58 63.69 0.39
CA HIS A 6 21.42 63.00 -0.60
C HIS A 6 22.76 62.55 0.06
N GLY A 7 23.57 61.72 -0.59
CA GLY A 7 24.97 61.49 -0.19
C GLY A 7 25.72 60.56 -1.14
N ALA A 8 26.35 61.11 -2.19
CA ALA A 8 27.07 60.34 -3.21
C ALA A 8 28.60 60.40 -3.03
N CYS A 9 29.27 59.26 -3.20
CA CYS A 9 30.70 59.10 -3.51
C CYS A 9 31.04 57.60 -3.69
N VAL A 10 31.96 57.14 -4.52
CA VAL A 10 32.50 57.62 -5.81
C VAL A 10 33.36 56.48 -6.39
N LEU A 11 33.41 56.31 -7.73
CA LEU A 11 34.32 55.42 -8.51
C LEU A 11 34.33 53.90 -8.14
N ALA A 12 33.96 52.93 -8.99
CA ALA A 12 34.39 52.58 -10.36
C ALA A 12 35.47 51.47 -10.42
N LEU A 13 35.31 50.56 -11.39
CA LEU A 13 36.26 49.52 -11.84
C LEU A 13 36.47 48.36 -10.82
N LEU A 14 36.54 47.07 -11.19
CA LEU A 14 36.81 46.41 -12.48
C LEU A 14 35.87 45.21 -12.69
N LEU A 15 35.28 45.07 -13.89
CA LEU A 15 34.67 43.80 -14.34
C LEU A 15 35.74 42.94 -15.03
N SER A 16 36.55 42.23 -14.24
CA SER A 16 37.45 41.21 -14.75
C SER A 16 36.67 39.96 -15.15
N VAL A 17 36.17 39.94 -16.40
CA VAL A 17 35.70 38.72 -17.07
C VAL A 17 36.92 37.83 -17.35
N ALA A 18 37.36 37.13 -16.32
CA ALA A 18 38.33 36.06 -16.45
C ALA A 18 37.64 34.89 -17.16
N CYS A 19 37.75 34.85 -18.49
CA CYS A 19 37.34 33.73 -19.30
C CYS A 19 38.31 32.55 -19.07
N ALA A 20 38.23 31.95 -17.89
CA ALA A 20 38.99 30.76 -17.56
C ALA A 20 38.56 29.62 -18.51
N PRO A 21 39.48 29.00 -19.27
CA PRO A 21 39.13 27.82 -20.04
C PRO A 21 38.72 26.74 -19.04
N LEU A 22 37.45 26.35 -19.08
CA LEU A 22 36.97 25.17 -18.38
C LEU A 22 37.89 24.01 -18.75
N PRO A 23 38.44 23.25 -17.79
CA PRO A 23 39.22 22.07 -18.12
C PRO A 23 38.28 21.12 -18.86
N ILE A 24 38.47 21.00 -20.18
CA ILE A 24 37.82 19.97 -20.98
C ILE A 24 38.37 18.65 -20.45
N ALA A 25 37.62 18.05 -19.52
CA ALA A 25 37.91 16.72 -19.01
C ALA A 25 37.96 15.80 -20.22
N ARG A 26 39.18 15.38 -20.59
CA ARG A 26 39.37 14.37 -21.62
C ARG A 26 38.57 13.17 -21.16
N ARG A 27 37.54 12.79 -21.92
CA ARG A 27 36.77 11.58 -21.64
C ARG A 27 37.77 10.45 -21.54
N ALA A 28 37.84 9.81 -20.38
CA ALA A 28 38.54 8.53 -20.27
C ALA A 28 37.97 7.59 -21.35
N PRO A 29 38.78 6.71 -21.96
CA PRO A 29 38.25 5.67 -22.82
C PRO A 29 37.12 4.96 -22.09
N ALA A 30 36.00 4.73 -22.77
CA ALA A 30 34.95 3.92 -22.18
C ALA A 30 35.57 2.57 -21.77
N PRO A 31 35.26 2.05 -20.56
CA PRO A 31 35.69 0.69 -20.22
C PRO A 31 35.17 -0.26 -21.31
N PRO A 32 35.93 -1.31 -21.67
CA PRO A 32 35.47 -2.27 -22.67
C PRO A 32 34.09 -2.79 -22.27
N PRO A 33 33.20 -3.12 -23.24
CA PRO A 33 31.88 -3.63 -22.93
C PRO A 33 32.03 -4.81 -21.98
N GLN A 34 31.64 -4.61 -20.72
CA GLN A 34 31.58 -5.71 -19.77
C GLN A 34 30.57 -6.68 -20.38
N ALA A 35 31.03 -7.90 -20.69
CA ALA A 35 30.15 -8.94 -21.17
C ALA A 35 28.99 -9.02 -20.18
N ARG A 36 27.79 -8.68 -20.64
CA ARG A 36 26.60 -8.75 -19.80
C ARG A 36 26.47 -10.21 -19.45
N VAL A 37 26.82 -10.56 -18.21
CA VAL A 37 26.57 -11.89 -17.69
C VAL A 37 25.06 -12.05 -17.79
N GLU A 38 24.63 -12.85 -18.77
CA GLU A 38 23.26 -13.32 -18.85
C GLU A 38 23.07 -14.22 -17.65
N VAL A 39 22.66 -13.60 -16.54
CA VAL A 39 22.13 -14.30 -15.38
C VAL A 39 21.00 -15.15 -15.94
N PRO A 40 21.12 -16.50 -15.93
CA PRO A 40 20.09 -17.35 -16.49
C PRO A 40 18.78 -16.98 -15.82
N GLU A 41 17.74 -16.73 -16.62
CA GLU A 41 16.44 -16.36 -16.08
C GLU A 41 15.97 -17.51 -15.18
N ALA A 42 16.03 -17.29 -13.86
CA ALA A 42 15.67 -18.29 -12.88
C ALA A 42 14.26 -18.78 -13.22
N PRO A 43 14.00 -20.10 -13.25
CA PRO A 43 12.70 -20.64 -13.64
C PRO A 43 11.61 -19.90 -12.87
N LYS A 44 10.71 -19.22 -13.60
CA LYS A 44 9.57 -18.51 -13.01
C LYS A 44 8.69 -19.54 -12.32
N GLU A 45 8.96 -19.75 -11.03
CA GLU A 45 8.24 -20.69 -10.19
C GLU A 45 6.77 -20.26 -10.17
N ARG A 46 5.94 -21.02 -10.88
CA ARG A 46 4.53 -20.69 -11.04
C ARG A 46 3.89 -20.86 -9.67
N ALA A 47 3.39 -19.76 -9.11
CA ALA A 47 2.66 -19.76 -7.85
C ALA A 47 1.66 -20.93 -7.81
N THR A 48 1.84 -21.81 -6.83
CA THR A 48 0.98 -22.99 -6.67
C THR A 48 -0.42 -22.55 -6.25
N PRO A 49 -1.49 -23.22 -6.73
CA PRO A 49 -2.85 -22.87 -6.32
C PRO A 49 -3.03 -22.96 -4.80
N ILE A 50 -3.71 -21.98 -4.21
CA ILE A 50 -4.10 -22.02 -2.80
C ILE A 50 -4.96 -23.27 -2.58
N ALA A 51 -4.50 -24.18 -1.72
CA ALA A 51 -5.24 -25.37 -1.35
C ALA A 51 -6.59 -24.97 -0.71
N PRO A 52 -7.74 -25.51 -1.17
CA PRO A 52 -9.03 -25.19 -0.58
C PRO A 52 -9.06 -25.53 0.92
N LYS A 53 -9.41 -24.54 1.74
CA LYS A 53 -9.67 -24.71 3.17
C LYS A 53 -11.12 -24.36 3.49
N VAL A 54 -11.63 -25.00 4.53
CA VAL A 54 -12.86 -24.56 5.22
C VAL A 54 -12.44 -23.65 6.37
N ILE A 55 -12.89 -22.40 6.31
CA ILE A 55 -12.68 -21.38 7.33
C ILE A 55 -13.89 -21.40 8.26
N ASN A 56 -13.62 -21.51 9.56
CA ASN A 56 -14.56 -21.25 10.65
C ASN A 56 -13.85 -20.28 11.59
N LEU A 57 -14.39 -19.07 11.76
CA LEU A 57 -13.71 -18.00 12.48
C LEU A 57 -14.71 -16.96 13.00
N ALA A 58 -14.77 -16.77 14.30
CA ALA A 58 -15.30 -15.56 14.92
C ALA A 58 -14.12 -14.67 15.30
N ALA A 59 -14.00 -13.49 14.69
CA ALA A 59 -12.83 -12.62 14.78
C ALA A 59 -13.17 -11.19 15.19
N ALA A 60 -12.26 -10.63 15.99
CA ALA A 60 -12.25 -9.24 16.42
C ALA A 60 -10.80 -8.75 16.52
N CYS A 61 -10.38 -7.88 15.60
CA CYS A 61 -9.08 -7.23 15.63
C CYS A 61 -9.25 -5.72 15.81
N LYS A 62 -8.59 -5.18 16.84
CA LYS A 62 -8.39 -3.73 17.03
C LYS A 62 -6.92 -3.49 17.36
N ARG A 63 -6.21 -2.76 16.50
CA ARG A 63 -4.79 -2.42 16.68
C ARG A 63 -4.51 -1.01 16.17
N THR A 64 -3.65 -0.26 16.85
CA THR A 64 -3.03 0.97 16.33
C THR A 64 -1.53 0.74 16.34
N GLU A 65 -0.85 1.08 15.25
CA GLU A 65 0.59 0.98 15.06
C GLU A 65 1.26 2.35 15.25
N GLU A 66 2.58 2.37 15.42
CA GLU A 66 3.32 3.58 15.82
C GLU A 66 3.27 4.70 14.77
N ASP A 67 3.15 4.35 13.49
CA ASP A 67 2.97 5.29 12.38
C ASP A 67 1.53 5.85 12.28
N GLY A 68 0.64 5.40 13.16
CA GLY A 68 -0.78 5.76 13.18
C GLY A 68 -1.66 4.93 12.24
N PHE A 69 -1.13 3.90 11.57
CA PHE A 69 -1.98 2.91 10.92
C PHE A 69 -2.87 2.23 11.97
N ARG A 70 -4.17 2.08 11.69
CA ARG A 70 -5.13 1.54 12.66
C ARG A 70 -6.12 0.61 12.00
N GLU A 71 -6.46 -0.45 12.70
CA GLU A 71 -7.43 -1.47 12.32
C GLU A 71 -8.56 -1.57 13.36
N ASP A 72 -9.79 -1.71 12.88
CA ASP A 72 -10.98 -2.09 13.65
C ASP A 72 -11.86 -3.02 12.78
N ALA A 73 -11.73 -4.33 12.99
CA ALA A 73 -12.34 -5.36 12.18
C ALA A 73 -13.09 -6.40 13.04
N LEU A 74 -14.31 -6.73 12.61
CA LEU A 74 -15.16 -7.80 13.12
C LEU A 74 -15.59 -8.69 11.95
N MET A 75 -15.49 -10.01 12.11
CA MET A 75 -15.87 -10.96 11.07
C MET A 75 -16.35 -12.29 11.69
N ASP A 76 -17.48 -12.83 11.22
CA ASP A 76 -17.94 -14.19 11.52
C ASP A 76 -18.03 -14.99 10.22
N VAL A 77 -17.32 -16.11 10.17
CA VAL A 77 -17.27 -17.05 9.06
C VAL A 77 -17.61 -18.44 9.59
N GLN A 78 -18.58 -19.12 8.98
CA GLN A 78 -18.96 -20.49 9.32
C GLN A 78 -19.00 -21.31 8.02
N ALA A 79 -18.21 -22.38 7.94
CA ALA A 79 -18.09 -23.24 6.76
C ALA A 79 -17.89 -22.46 5.43
N ASN A 80 -17.02 -21.45 5.43
CA ASN A 80 -16.81 -20.48 4.34
C ASN A 80 -17.97 -19.51 4.02
N GLU A 81 -19.08 -19.50 4.75
CA GLU A 81 -20.13 -18.47 4.67
C GLU A 81 -19.79 -17.28 5.57
N VAL A 82 -19.76 -16.06 5.01
CA VAL A 82 -19.57 -14.83 5.81
C VAL A 82 -20.90 -14.35 6.37
N ARG A 83 -21.09 -14.54 7.67
CA ARG A 83 -22.35 -14.22 8.38
C ARG A 83 -22.34 -12.81 8.98
N ALA A 84 -21.17 -12.29 9.30
CA ALA A 84 -20.98 -10.90 9.72
C ALA A 84 -19.63 -10.37 9.20
N LEU A 85 -19.60 -9.11 8.77
CA LEU A 85 -18.37 -8.40 8.46
C LEU A 85 -18.57 -6.89 8.68
N LYS A 86 -17.69 -6.29 9.47
CA LYS A 86 -17.49 -4.84 9.55
C LYS A 86 -16.00 -4.59 9.72
N TRP A 87 -15.41 -3.84 8.79
CA TRP A 87 -13.98 -3.54 8.81
C TRP A 87 -13.77 -2.06 8.52
N LYS A 88 -13.01 -1.38 9.37
CA LYS A 88 -12.53 -0.03 9.15
C LYS A 88 -11.04 0.05 9.44
N LEU A 89 -10.30 0.65 8.52
CA LEU A 89 -8.87 0.92 8.67
C LEU A 89 -8.62 2.43 8.51
N TRP A 90 -7.56 2.93 9.14
CA TRP A 90 -7.10 4.31 9.01
C TRP A 90 -5.64 4.33 8.61
N VAL A 91 -5.32 5.16 7.61
CA VAL A 91 -3.97 5.39 7.13
C VAL A 91 -3.45 6.67 7.80
N SER A 92 -3.03 6.54 9.06
CA SER A 92 -2.58 7.66 9.91
C SER A 92 -3.61 8.80 9.93
N ARG A 93 -3.21 10.02 9.54
CA ARG A 93 -4.08 11.19 9.34
C ARG A 93 -4.58 11.37 7.90
N ARG A 94 -4.17 10.51 6.95
CA ARG A 94 -4.47 10.69 5.51
C ARG A 94 -5.90 10.32 5.15
N GLY A 95 -6.51 9.36 5.85
CA GLY A 95 -7.88 8.92 5.57
C GLY A 95 -8.20 7.56 6.15
N SER A 96 -9.33 6.99 5.72
CA SER A 96 -9.80 5.67 6.12
C SER A 96 -10.52 4.94 4.98
N CYS A 97 -10.55 3.61 5.04
CA CYS A 97 -11.49 2.79 4.28
C CYS A 97 -12.50 2.15 5.25
N GLU A 98 -13.76 2.00 4.84
CA GLU A 98 -14.79 1.32 5.64
C GLU A 98 -15.64 0.36 4.79
N PHE A 99 -15.84 -0.84 5.31
CA PHE A 99 -16.50 -1.96 4.66
C PHE A 99 -17.50 -2.62 5.60
N ASN A 100 -18.72 -2.87 5.15
CA ASN A 100 -19.77 -3.56 5.91
C ASN A 100 -20.46 -4.60 5.02
N LEU A 101 -20.71 -5.79 5.56
CA LEU A 101 -21.32 -6.92 4.83
C LEU A 101 -22.56 -6.52 4.02
N VAL A 102 -23.40 -5.60 4.51
CA VAL A 102 -24.62 -5.14 3.82
C VAL A 102 -24.36 -4.48 2.46
N GLN A 103 -23.12 -4.08 2.17
CA GLN A 103 -22.69 -3.46 0.92
C GLN A 103 -22.16 -4.50 -0.09
N PHE A 104 -22.09 -5.77 0.29
CA PHE A 104 -21.48 -6.86 -0.48
C PHE A 104 -22.41 -8.07 -0.57
N ARG A 105 -22.24 -8.88 -1.61
CA ARG A 105 -22.81 -10.23 -1.71
C ARG A 105 -21.68 -11.25 -1.83
N GLN A 106 -21.81 -12.40 -1.18
CA GLN A 106 -20.85 -13.47 -1.37
C GLN A 106 -21.05 -14.12 -2.75
N VAL A 107 -19.96 -14.23 -3.52
CA VAL A 107 -19.97 -14.80 -4.89
C VAL A 107 -19.07 -16.04 -5.04
N ARG A 108 -18.24 -16.35 -4.03
CA ARG A 108 -17.39 -17.55 -3.99
C ARG A 108 -17.14 -18.01 -2.55
N GLN A 109 -16.95 -19.32 -2.37
CA GLN A 109 -16.54 -19.94 -1.11
C GLN A 109 -15.13 -20.57 -1.19
N THR A 110 -14.72 -21.08 -2.35
CA THR A 110 -13.44 -21.78 -2.55
C THR A 110 -12.78 -21.38 -3.89
N PRO A 111 -11.44 -21.42 -4.01
CA PRO A 111 -10.44 -21.77 -2.99
C PRO A 111 -10.25 -20.68 -1.91
N HIS A 112 -10.80 -19.49 -2.15
CA HIS A 112 -10.96 -18.40 -1.18
C HIS A 112 -12.40 -17.90 -1.23
N ILE A 113 -12.83 -17.22 -0.18
CA ILE A 113 -14.10 -16.50 -0.14
C ILE A 113 -13.94 -15.20 -0.94
N GLU A 114 -14.93 -14.88 -1.78
CA GLU A 114 -15.01 -13.61 -2.50
C GLU A 114 -16.36 -12.96 -2.20
N LEU A 115 -16.33 -11.74 -1.66
CA LEU A 115 -17.50 -10.87 -1.52
C LEU A 115 -17.40 -9.76 -2.56
N GLN A 116 -18.43 -9.55 -3.38
CA GLN A 116 -18.45 -8.50 -4.40
C GLN A 116 -19.43 -7.39 -4.02
N ALA A 117 -19.00 -6.14 -4.16
CA ALA A 117 -19.82 -4.97 -3.91
C ALA A 117 -21.09 -4.95 -4.76
N ILE A 118 -22.21 -4.53 -4.17
CA ILE A 118 -23.53 -4.48 -4.84
C ILE A 118 -23.77 -3.14 -5.56
N ASP A 119 -22.88 -2.17 -5.40
CA ASP A 119 -23.03 -0.78 -5.86
C ASP A 119 -22.41 -0.49 -7.26
N GLY A 120 -22.00 -1.54 -7.97
CA GLY A 120 -21.37 -1.45 -9.29
C GLY A 120 -19.87 -1.08 -9.30
N SER A 121 -19.26 -0.78 -8.16
CA SER A 121 -17.85 -0.32 -8.05
C SER A 121 -16.79 -1.34 -8.50
N GLN A 122 -17.16 -2.62 -8.67
CA GLN A 122 -16.26 -3.76 -8.83
C GLN A 122 -15.35 -4.06 -7.63
N CYS A 123 -15.56 -3.39 -6.49
CA CYS A 123 -14.87 -3.68 -5.24
C CYS A 123 -15.13 -5.12 -4.78
N LYS A 124 -14.05 -5.78 -4.34
CA LYS A 124 -14.08 -7.13 -3.81
C LYS A 124 -13.40 -7.18 -2.46
N LEU A 125 -13.99 -7.93 -1.53
CA LEU A 125 -13.32 -8.41 -0.33
C LEU A 125 -12.95 -9.88 -0.53
N LEU A 126 -11.73 -10.24 -0.14
CA LEU A 126 -11.15 -11.56 -0.31
C LEU A 126 -10.78 -12.10 1.06
N VAL A 127 -11.27 -13.29 1.42
CA VAL A 127 -10.89 -13.98 2.67
C VAL A 127 -10.28 -15.33 2.35
N TRP A 128 -9.05 -15.53 2.83
CA TRP A 128 -8.32 -16.79 2.68
C TRP A 128 -7.50 -17.10 3.94
N GLN A 129 -7.04 -18.35 4.06
CA GLN A 129 -6.29 -18.82 5.21
C GLN A 129 -4.97 -19.48 4.78
N ASP A 130 -3.85 -18.96 5.29
CA ASP A 130 -2.55 -19.65 5.30
C ASP A 130 -2.37 -20.43 6.63
N PRO A 131 -1.28 -21.19 6.86
CA PRO A 131 -1.08 -21.92 8.12
C PRO A 131 -0.95 -21.04 9.38
N ARG A 132 -0.55 -19.77 9.23
CA ARG A 132 -0.29 -18.80 10.30
C ARG A 132 -1.41 -17.77 10.48
N ARG A 133 -2.21 -17.48 9.44
CA ARG A 133 -3.11 -16.31 9.37
C ARG A 133 -4.40 -16.59 8.61
N VAL A 134 -5.50 -15.95 9.01
CA VAL A 134 -6.65 -15.67 8.13
C VAL A 134 -6.56 -14.21 7.70
N THR A 135 -6.58 -13.96 6.40
CA THR A 135 -6.45 -12.61 5.83
C THR A 135 -7.79 -12.14 5.30
N LEU A 136 -8.17 -10.90 5.61
CA LEU A 136 -9.22 -10.15 4.91
C LEU A 136 -8.56 -9.01 4.15
N ALA A 137 -8.60 -9.06 2.82
CA ALA A 137 -8.09 -8.01 1.94
C ALA A 137 -9.19 -7.42 1.07
N HIS A 138 -8.89 -6.28 0.46
CA HIS A 138 -9.74 -5.60 -0.52
C HIS A 138 -9.06 -5.55 -1.90
N ASN A 139 -9.83 -5.27 -2.95
CA ASN A 139 -9.35 -5.15 -4.33
C ASN A 139 -10.36 -4.31 -5.15
N ARG A 140 -9.88 -3.25 -5.84
CA ARG A 140 -10.69 -2.26 -6.59
C ARG A 140 -11.72 -1.55 -5.72
N CYS A 141 -11.29 -1.13 -4.54
CA CYS A 141 -12.14 -0.60 -3.48
C CYS A 141 -11.90 0.88 -3.19
N GLU A 142 -11.37 1.63 -4.15
CA GLU A 142 -11.05 3.06 -4.08
C GLU A 142 -12.26 3.90 -3.62
N LYS A 143 -13.48 3.52 -4.07
CA LYS A 143 -14.75 4.17 -3.70
C LYS A 143 -15.12 4.03 -2.22
N TYR A 144 -14.59 3.03 -1.52
CA TYR A 144 -14.81 2.77 -0.08
C TYR A 144 -13.75 3.45 0.81
N CYS A 145 -12.80 4.15 0.20
CA CYS A 145 -11.68 4.80 0.86
C CYS A 145 -11.72 6.33 0.67
N THR A 146 -11.03 7.06 1.55
CA THR A 146 -10.64 8.45 1.24
C THR A 146 -9.78 8.48 -0.03
N PRO A 147 -10.02 9.40 -0.98
CA PRO A 147 -9.23 9.48 -2.20
C PRO A 147 -7.72 9.58 -1.93
N GLY A 148 -6.92 8.80 -2.67
CA GLY A 148 -5.46 8.81 -2.58
C GLY A 148 -4.82 7.89 -1.52
N ILE A 149 -5.60 7.19 -0.68
CA ILE A 149 -5.04 6.28 0.36
C ILE A 149 -5.11 4.79 0.02
N TYR A 150 -5.77 4.40 -1.07
CA TYR A 150 -6.09 2.99 -1.36
C TYR A 150 -4.84 2.07 -1.43
N GLU A 151 -3.77 2.51 -2.10
CA GLU A 151 -2.49 1.77 -2.18
C GLU A 151 -1.76 1.62 -0.83
N GLN A 152 -2.25 2.30 0.21
CA GLN A 152 -1.71 2.29 1.57
C GLN A 152 -2.67 1.63 2.58
N ALA A 153 -3.84 1.17 2.12
CA ALA A 153 -4.80 0.46 2.92
C ALA A 153 -4.41 -1.03 2.95
N TRP A 154 -3.72 -1.47 4.00
CA TRP A 154 -3.20 -2.84 4.06
C TRP A 154 -4.29 -3.84 4.48
N PRO A 155 -4.16 -5.16 4.17
CA PRO A 155 -5.08 -6.18 4.63
C PRO A 155 -5.03 -6.38 6.15
N VAL A 156 -6.19 -6.60 6.77
CA VAL A 156 -6.25 -7.03 8.18
C VAL A 156 -5.98 -8.53 8.28
N LEU A 157 -5.17 -8.90 9.28
CA LEU A 157 -4.71 -10.26 9.52
C LEU A 157 -5.24 -10.73 10.88
N PHE A 158 -5.87 -11.91 10.91
CA PHE A 158 -6.40 -12.54 12.11
C PHE A 158 -5.61 -13.81 12.46
N ASP A 159 -5.39 -14.04 13.75
CA ASP A 159 -4.89 -15.32 14.24
C ASP A 159 -5.95 -16.42 14.05
N PRO A 160 -5.66 -17.55 13.38
CA PRO A 160 -6.66 -18.56 13.04
C PRO A 160 -7.27 -19.31 14.23
N LYS A 161 -6.70 -19.20 15.43
CA LYS A 161 -7.15 -19.93 16.63
C LYS A 161 -8.03 -19.08 17.54
N SER A 162 -7.69 -17.79 17.66
CA SER A 162 -8.31 -16.85 18.60
C SER A 162 -9.19 -15.80 17.92
N GLY A 163 -9.02 -15.55 16.62
CA GLY A 163 -9.69 -14.47 15.90
C GLY A 163 -9.24 -13.06 16.30
N ALA A 164 -8.25 -12.93 17.18
CA ALA A 164 -7.59 -11.66 17.48
C ALA A 164 -6.74 -11.18 16.29
N CYS A 165 -6.18 -9.97 16.36
CA CYS A 165 -5.18 -9.53 15.40
C CYS A 165 -3.99 -10.51 15.36
N ALA A 166 -3.57 -10.92 14.16
CA ALA A 166 -2.37 -11.73 14.01
C ALA A 166 -1.12 -10.91 14.35
N GLU A 167 -0.14 -11.57 14.97
CA GLU A 167 1.18 -11.00 15.19
C GLU A 167 1.94 -10.77 13.87
N VAL A 168 2.60 -9.63 13.77
CA VAL A 168 3.52 -9.30 12.67
C VAL A 168 4.91 -9.81 13.07
N ARG A 169 5.22 -11.05 12.68
CA ARG A 169 6.55 -11.68 12.81
C ARG A 169 7.06 -12.15 11.46
#